data_AF-A0A956HBR4-F1
#
_entry.id   AF-A0A956HBR4-F1
#
_cell.length_a   1.000
_cell.length_b   1.000
_cell.length_c   1.000
_cell.angle_alpha   90.00
_cell.angle_beta   90.00
_cell.angle_gamma   90.00
#
_symmetry.space_group_name_H-M   'P 1'
#
loop_
_entity.id
_entity.type
_entity.pdbx_description
1 polymer ?
#
loop_
_entity_poly.entity_id
_entity_poly.type
_entity_poly.pdbx_seq_one_letter_code
_entity_poly.pdbx_strand_id
1 'polypeptide(L)'
;KGDFEAAVTGYDAFLGKVDDDHPLRFLALEGKGVALEALGRLDDALAVFESIAPSEADFYRHMSLYHRGRVLEALERKDEAIAVYQQFFTEFPGKENMATPMVRDRIEELDPEFAARLSAPPSMFDGMGMGMPGMGMP
;
A
#
# COMPACT_ATOMS: atom_id res chain seq x y z
N LYS A 1 2.67 -28.63 9.96
CA LYS A 1 3.26 -27.35 10.39
C LYS A 1 4.12 -26.88 9.23
N GLY A 2 3.79 -25.75 8.60
CA GLY A 2 4.71 -25.17 7.63
C GLY A 2 5.91 -24.66 8.40
N ASP A 3 7.12 -25.06 8.02
CA ASP A 3 8.34 -24.47 8.55
C ASP A 3 8.50 -23.08 7.90
N PHE A 4 7.77 -22.10 8.45
CA PHE A 4 7.88 -20.72 8.00
C PHE A 4 9.29 -20.17 8.23
N GLU A 5 10.02 -20.64 9.27
CA GLU A 5 11.44 -20.31 9.45
C GLU A 5 12.33 -20.82 8.31
N ALA A 6 12.08 -22.03 7.80
CA ALA A 6 12.83 -22.56 6.66
C ALA A 6 12.51 -21.77 5.38
N ALA A 7 11.26 -21.33 5.21
CA ALA A 7 10.87 -20.48 4.10
C ALA A 7 11.60 -19.13 4.13
N VAL A 8 11.61 -18.44 5.28
CA VAL A 8 12.35 -17.19 5.48
C VAL A 8 13.83 -17.37 5.12
N THR A 9 14.45 -18.45 5.60
CA THR A 9 15.85 -18.77 5.30
C THR A 9 16.09 -18.98 3.80
N GLY A 10 15.17 -19.67 3.12
CA GLY A 10 15.21 -19.90 1.68
C GLY A 10 15.10 -18.59 0.88
N TYR A 11 14.19 -17.70 1.29
CA TYR A 11 14.05 -16.38 0.68
C TYR A 11 15.28 -15.51 0.92
N ASP A 12 15.85 -15.49 2.13
CA ASP A 12 17.09 -14.76 2.42
C ASP A 12 18.28 -15.25 1.59
N ALA A 13 18.41 -16.57 1.42
CA ALA A 13 19.46 -17.15 0.58
C ALA A 13 19.30 -16.77 -0.90
N PHE A 14 18.08 -16.57 -1.38
CA PHE A 14 17.80 -16.07 -2.72
C PHE A 14 18.11 -14.57 -2.83
N LEU A 15 17.60 -13.77 -1.89
CA LEU A 15 17.77 -12.31 -1.85
C LEU A 15 19.23 -11.88 -1.70
N GLY A 16 20.07 -12.69 -1.04
CA GLY A 16 21.51 -12.47 -0.94
C GLY A 16 22.31 -12.85 -2.20
N LYS A 17 21.70 -13.52 -3.17
CA LYS A 17 22.34 -13.93 -4.45
C LYS A 17 21.87 -13.11 -5.64
N VAL A 18 20.72 -12.45 -5.54
CA VAL A 18 20.13 -11.68 -6.63
C VAL A 18 20.30 -10.19 -6.39
N ASP A 19 20.62 -9.47 -7.47
CA ASP A 19 20.70 -8.01 -7.46
C ASP A 19 19.31 -7.38 -7.25
N ASP A 20 19.30 -6.09 -6.90
CA ASP A 20 18.08 -5.35 -6.59
C ASP A 20 17.08 -5.26 -7.76
N ASP A 21 17.58 -5.37 -9.00
CA ASP A 21 16.76 -5.33 -10.23
C ASP A 21 16.20 -6.70 -10.65
N HIS A 22 16.46 -7.77 -9.89
CA HIS A 22 16.00 -9.09 -10.27
C HIS A 22 14.46 -9.18 -10.24
N PRO A 23 13.79 -9.64 -11.32
CA PRO A 23 12.33 -9.57 -11.45
C PRO A 23 11.57 -10.39 -10.40
N LEU A 24 12.18 -11.48 -9.90
CA LEU A 24 11.61 -12.32 -8.83
C LEU A 24 11.96 -11.84 -7.41
N ARG A 25 12.76 -10.78 -7.25
CA ARG A 25 13.15 -10.27 -5.94
C ARG A 25 11.93 -9.85 -5.13
N PHE A 26 10.97 -9.19 -5.78
CA PHE A 26 9.72 -8.81 -5.15
C PHE A 26 8.96 -10.03 -4.58
N LEU A 27 8.78 -11.08 -5.37
CA LEU A 27 8.06 -12.29 -4.93
C LEU A 27 8.75 -12.96 -3.73
N ALA A 28 10.08 -12.92 -3.70
CA ALA A 28 10.84 -13.43 -2.56
C ALA A 28 10.68 -12.55 -1.30
N LEU A 29 10.67 -11.22 -1.45
CA LEU A 29 10.40 -10.28 -0.35
C LEU A 29 8.97 -10.43 0.17
N GLU A 30 8.00 -10.57 -0.73
CA GLU A 30 6.59 -10.82 -0.39
C GLU A 30 6.45 -12.13 0.40
N GLY A 31 6.98 -13.23 -0.14
CA GLY A 31 6.95 -14.53 0.53
C GLY A 31 7.64 -14.50 1.89
N LYS A 32 8.76 -13.78 2.01
CA LYS A 32 9.47 -13.58 3.29
C LYS A 32 8.61 -12.81 4.29
N GLY A 33 8.00 -11.70 3.88
CA GLY A 33 7.14 -10.88 4.72
C GLY A 33 5.93 -11.66 5.25
N VAL A 34 5.26 -12.40 4.38
CA VAL A 34 4.11 -13.25 4.77
C VAL A 34 4.53 -14.38 5.72
N ALA A 35 5.68 -14.99 5.49
CA ALA A 35 6.20 -16.01 6.41
C ALA A 35 6.56 -15.42 7.79
N LEU A 36 7.11 -14.21 7.84
CA LEU A 36 7.39 -13.49 9.09
C LEU A 36 6.10 -13.09 9.82
N GLU A 37 5.08 -12.64 9.09
CA GLU A 37 3.74 -12.36 9.62
C GLU A 37 3.14 -13.62 10.26
N ALA A 38 3.22 -14.76 9.58
CA ALA A 38 2.74 -16.06 10.10
C ALA A 38 3.52 -16.54 11.35
N LEU A 39 4.77 -16.10 11.50
CA LEU A 39 5.60 -16.34 12.70
C LEU A 39 5.34 -15.35 13.83
N GLY A 40 4.48 -14.34 13.63
CA GLY A 40 4.22 -13.26 14.58
C GLY A 40 5.35 -12.22 14.66
N ARG A 41 6.33 -12.27 13.76
CA ARG A 41 7.45 -11.33 13.69
C ARG A 41 7.06 -10.12 12.82
N LEU A 42 6.07 -9.38 13.30
CA LEU A 42 5.42 -8.32 12.54
C LEU A 42 6.37 -7.14 12.23
N ASP A 43 7.23 -6.74 13.16
CA ASP A 43 8.23 -5.67 12.91
C ASP A 43 9.22 -6.04 11.80
N ASP A 44 9.68 -7.30 11.79
CA ASP A 44 10.57 -7.79 10.73
C ASP A 44 9.85 -7.88 9.39
N ALA A 45 8.58 -8.30 9.39
CA ALA A 45 7.75 -8.31 8.18
C ALA A 45 7.58 -6.90 7.61
N LEU A 46 7.32 -5.92 8.48
CA LEU A 46 7.22 -4.51 8.09
C LEU A 46 8.51 -4.02 7.45
N ALA A 47 9.66 -4.28 8.08
CA ALA A 47 10.97 -3.90 7.54
C ALA A 47 11.24 -4.53 6.15
N VAL A 48 10.82 -5.79 5.95
CA VAL A 48 10.93 -6.46 4.64
C VAL A 48 10.05 -5.76 3.60
N PHE A 49 8.78 -5.47 3.90
CA PHE A 49 7.92 -4.75 2.97
C PHE A 49 8.37 -3.31 2.72
N GLU A 50 8.99 -2.67 3.72
CA GLU A 50 9.63 -1.35 3.63
C GLU A 50 10.83 -1.33 2.69
N SER A 51 11.64 -2.39 2.72
CA SER A 51 12.80 -2.58 1.86
C SER A 51 12.47 -2.78 0.38
N ILE A 52 11.20 -3.08 0.04
CA ILE A 52 10.74 -3.12 -1.34
C ILE A 52 10.80 -1.69 -1.89
N ALA A 53 11.90 -1.41 -2.59
CA ALA A 53 12.11 -0.15 -3.27
C ALA A 53 11.00 0.07 -4.31
N PRO A 54 10.67 1.34 -4.65
CA PRO A 54 9.94 1.66 -5.86
C PRO A 54 10.82 1.26 -7.06
N SER A 55 10.71 0.00 -7.47
CA SER A 55 11.26 -0.50 -8.72
C SER A 55 10.44 0.10 -9.86
N GLU A 56 11.07 0.32 -11.02
CA GLU A 56 10.37 0.74 -12.25
C GLU A 56 9.21 -0.19 -12.63
N ALA A 57 9.19 -1.40 -12.09
CA ALA A 57 7.99 -2.23 -12.05
C ALA A 57 7.00 -1.70 -10.99
N ASP A 58 6.34 -0.58 -11.32
CA ASP A 58 5.10 -0.05 -10.71
C ASP A 58 4.09 -1.16 -10.35
N PHE A 59 4.14 -2.27 -11.11
CA PHE A 59 3.37 -3.48 -10.92
C PHE A 59 3.49 -4.12 -9.52
N TYR A 60 4.56 -3.86 -8.77
CA TYR A 60 4.74 -4.49 -7.46
C TYR A 60 4.58 -3.55 -6.28
N ARG A 61 4.66 -2.24 -6.54
CA ARG A 61 4.57 -1.19 -5.52
C ARG A 61 3.21 -1.16 -4.82
N HIS A 62 2.13 -1.36 -5.56
CA HIS A 62 0.77 -1.36 -5.01
C HIS A 62 0.55 -2.52 -3.99
N MET A 63 1.06 -3.72 -4.28
CA MET A 63 1.01 -4.86 -3.35
C MET A 63 1.87 -4.62 -2.11
N SER A 64 3.05 -4.00 -2.25
CA SER A 64 3.89 -3.64 -1.11
C SER A 64 3.16 -2.72 -0.13
N LEU A 65 2.50 -1.66 -0.62
CA LEU A 65 1.74 -0.72 0.22
C LEU A 65 0.59 -1.41 0.95
N TYR A 66 -0.13 -2.32 0.27
CA TYR A 66 -1.19 -3.12 0.90
C TYR A 66 -0.64 -3.98 2.06
N HIS A 67 0.44 -4.72 1.83
CA HIS A 67 1.04 -5.56 2.88
C HIS A 67 1.60 -4.73 4.04
N ARG A 68 2.24 -3.58 3.77
CA ARG A 68 2.69 -2.64 4.82
C ARG A 68 1.52 -2.20 5.70
N GLY A 69 0.43 -1.74 5.08
CA GLY A 69 -0.76 -1.30 5.82
C GLY A 69 -1.34 -2.42 6.68
N ARG A 70 -1.47 -3.63 6.13
CA ARG A 70 -1.93 -4.81 6.89
C ARG A 70 -1.07 -5.16 8.09
N VAL A 71 0.26 -5.15 7.92
CA VAL A 71 1.18 -5.45 9.03
C VAL A 71 1.11 -4.35 10.10
N LEU A 72 0.99 -3.08 9.70
CA LEU A 72 0.80 -1.97 10.64
C LEU A 72 -0.50 -2.10 11.44
N GLU A 73 -1.58 -2.56 10.80
CA GLU A 73 -2.83 -2.88 11.51
C GLU A 73 -2.65 -4.03 12.51
N ALA A 74 -1.92 -5.08 12.12
CA ALA A 74 -1.59 -6.19 13.01
C ALA A 74 -0.70 -5.76 14.19
N LEU A 75 0.12 -4.72 14.01
CA LEU A 75 0.91 -4.06 15.06
C LEU A 75 0.08 -3.06 15.89
N GLU A 76 -1.23 -2.95 15.66
CA GLU A 76 -2.13 -1.96 16.28
C GLU A 76 -1.76 -0.49 15.98
N ARG A 77 -0.90 -0.25 14.99
CA ARG A 77 -0.45 1.09 14.52
C ARG A 77 -1.38 1.62 13.43
N LYS A 78 -2.65 1.81 13.80
CA LYS A 78 -3.73 2.18 12.87
C LYS A 78 -3.49 3.50 12.13
N ASP A 79 -2.97 4.52 12.83
CA ASP A 79 -2.71 5.83 12.21
C ASP A 79 -1.70 5.73 11.06
N GLU A 80 -0.69 4.88 11.21
CA GLU A 80 0.31 4.65 10.17
C GLU A 80 -0.21 3.77 9.04
N ALA A 81 -1.06 2.78 9.36
CA ALA A 81 -1.75 1.99 8.34
C ALA A 81 -2.63 2.89 7.45
N ILE A 82 -3.38 3.82 8.05
CA ILE A 82 -4.19 4.82 7.31
C ILE A 82 -3.27 5.64 6.40
N ALA A 83 -2.15 6.16 6.91
CA ALA A 83 -1.21 6.93 6.10
C ALA A 83 -0.69 6.14 4.89
N VAL A 84 -0.36 4.86 5.07
CA VAL A 84 0.09 3.98 3.98
C VAL A 84 -1.03 3.71 2.96
N TYR A 85 -2.26 3.50 3.41
CA TYR A 85 -3.42 3.32 2.52
C TYR A 85 -3.79 4.60 1.77
N GLN A 86 -3.69 5.77 2.41
CA GLN A 86 -3.84 7.06 1.73
C GLN A 86 -2.74 7.27 0.68
N GLN A 87 -1.49 6.88 1.00
CA GLN A 87 -0.38 6.89 0.06
C GLN A 87 -0.62 5.98 -1.15
N PHE A 88 -1.22 4.80 -0.95
CA PHE A 88 -1.63 3.91 -2.05
C PHE A 88 -2.53 4.61 -3.06
N PHE A 89 -3.59 5.28 -2.60
CA PHE A 89 -4.50 6.00 -3.50
C PHE A 89 -3.89 7.27 -4.10
N THR A 90 -2.88 7.84 -3.44
CA THR A 90 -2.13 9.01 -3.93
C THR A 90 -1.12 8.62 -5.02
N GLU A 91 -0.41 7.50 -4.87
CA GLU A 91 0.54 6.98 -5.86
C GLU A 91 -0.18 6.30 -7.03
N PHE A 92 -1.32 5.65 -6.78
CA PHE A 92 -2.09 4.90 -7.78
C PHE A 92 -3.52 5.45 -7.97
N PRO A 93 -3.69 6.74 -8.29
CA PRO A 93 -5.02 7.32 -8.47
C PRO A 93 -5.69 6.72 -9.71
N GLY A 94 -6.87 6.12 -9.53
CA GLY A 94 -7.66 5.55 -10.63
C GLY A 94 -7.08 4.30 -11.31
N LYS A 95 -5.96 3.74 -10.83
CA LYS A 95 -5.48 2.43 -11.27
C LYS A 95 -6.16 1.35 -10.45
N GLU A 96 -7.28 0.80 -10.95
CA GLU A 96 -7.82 -0.44 -10.42
C GLU A 96 -6.80 -1.56 -10.63
N ASN A 97 -6.22 -2.02 -9.53
CA ASN A 97 -5.28 -3.13 -9.47
C ASN A 97 -5.79 -4.17 -8.46
N MET A 98 -5.07 -5.29 -8.35
CA MET A 98 -5.51 -6.40 -7.49
C MET A 98 -5.61 -6.01 -6.00
N ALA A 99 -4.79 -5.06 -5.54
CA ALA A 99 -4.81 -4.57 -4.17
C ALA A 99 -5.85 -3.47 -3.92
N THR A 100 -6.35 -2.80 -4.96
CA THR A 100 -7.32 -1.69 -4.81
C THR A 100 -8.55 -2.05 -3.99
N PRO A 101 -9.30 -3.14 -4.27
CA PRO A 101 -10.45 -3.50 -3.44
C PRO A 101 -10.03 -3.86 -2.02
N MET A 102 -8.88 -4.51 -1.84
CA MET A 102 -8.39 -4.90 -0.52
C MET A 102 -8.02 -3.68 0.34
N VAL A 103 -7.38 -2.67 -0.23
CA VAL A 103 -7.04 -1.43 0.47
C VAL A 103 -8.29 -0.59 0.71
N ARG A 104 -9.25 -0.60 -0.22
CA ARG A 104 -10.54 0.11 -0.08
C ARG A 104 -11.32 -0.40 1.13
N ASP A 105 -11.49 -1.72 1.25
CA ASP A 105 -12.24 -2.30 2.37
C ASP A 105 -11.62 -1.90 3.72
N ARG A 106 -10.28 -1.87 3.81
CA ARG A 106 -9.57 -1.47 5.04
C ARG A 106 -9.67 0.02 5.33
N ILE A 107 -9.54 0.88 4.33
CA ILE A 107 -9.67 2.33 4.55
C ILE A 107 -11.12 2.71 4.89
N GLU A 108 -12.13 1.99 4.38
CA GLU A 108 -13.53 2.19 4.80
C GLU A 108 -13.74 1.87 6.29
N GLU A 109 -13.07 0.84 6.80
CA GLU A 109 -13.11 0.48 8.23
C GLU A 109 -12.32 1.45 9.12
N LEU A 110 -11.15 1.92 8.65
CA LEU A 110 -10.22 2.73 9.44
C LEU A 110 -10.45 4.24 9.34
N ASP A 111 -10.78 4.74 8.14
CA ASP A 111 -10.98 6.15 7.81
C ASP A 111 -12.14 6.31 6.79
N PRO A 112 -13.40 6.21 7.28
CA PRO A 112 -14.58 6.32 6.42
C PRO A 112 -14.71 7.70 5.76
N GLU A 113 -14.12 8.76 6.34
CA GLU A 113 -14.14 10.09 5.73
C GLU A 113 -13.27 10.14 4.47
N PHE A 114 -12.08 9.56 4.51
CA PHE A 114 -11.23 9.44 3.34
C PHE A 114 -11.86 8.52 2.29
N ALA A 115 -12.44 7.39 2.70
CA ALA A 115 -13.16 6.50 1.78
C ALA A 115 -14.32 7.22 1.06
N ALA A 116 -15.10 8.02 1.79
CA ALA A 116 -16.15 8.85 1.20
C ALA A 116 -15.61 9.87 0.19
N ARG A 117 -14.44 10.46 0.45
CA ARG A 117 -13.75 11.36 -0.50
C ARG A 117 -13.30 10.63 -1.76
N LEU A 118 -12.81 9.39 -1.64
CA LEU A 118 -12.43 8.57 -2.80
C LEU A 118 -13.63 8.18 -3.67
N SER A 119 -14.79 7.92 -3.05
CA SER A 119 -16.02 7.56 -3.77
C SER A 119 -16.78 8.78 -4.31
N ALA A 120 -16.42 10.00 -3.91
CA ALA A 120 -17.07 11.20 -4.39
C ALA A 120 -16.70 11.43 -5.88
N PRO A 121 -17.67 11.66 -6.76
CA PRO A 121 -17.38 11.97 -8.15
C PRO A 121 -16.53 13.26 -8.22
N PRO A 122 -15.54 13.33 -9.15
CA PRO A 122 -14.61 14.47 -9.26
C PRO A 122 -15.31 15.83 -9.47
N SER A 123 -16.60 15.84 -9.82
CA SER A 123 -17.43 17.02 -10.01
C SER A 123 -17.84 17.76 -8.72
N MET A 124 -17.56 17.24 -7.52
CA MET A 124 -17.98 17.90 -6.29
C MET A 124 -17.08 19.07 -5.85
N PHE A 125 -15.87 19.20 -6.42
CA PHE A 125 -14.90 20.24 -6.04
C PHE A 125 -14.77 21.41 -7.02
N ASP A 126 -15.44 21.39 -8.17
CA ASP A 126 -15.41 22.47 -9.19
C ASP A 126 -16.36 23.65 -8.88
N GLY A 127 -17.01 23.66 -7.70
CA GLY A 127 -18.14 24.55 -7.40
C GLY A 127 -17.96 25.58 -6.29
N MET A 128 -16.83 25.63 -5.58
CA MET A 128 -16.62 26.58 -4.48
C MET A 128 -15.33 27.40 -4.66
N GLY A 129 -15.47 28.56 -5.32
CA GLY A 129 -14.65 29.72 -4.96
C GLY A 129 -13.88 30.43 -6.08
N MET A 130 -14.57 30.94 -7.10
CA MET A 130 -14.19 32.25 -7.65
C MET A 130 -15.44 33.05 -8.00
N GLY A 131 -15.87 33.87 -7.04
CA GLY A 131 -16.77 34.97 -7.30
C GLY A 131 -16.07 36.00 -8.18
N MET A 132 -16.52 36.12 -9.43
CA MET A 132 -16.33 37.33 -10.22
C MET A 132 -17.65 38.10 -10.19
N PRO A 133 -17.74 39.25 -9.50
CA PRO A 133 -18.88 40.13 -9.64
C PRO A 133 -18.71 40.99 -10.90
N GLY A 134 -19.81 41.27 -11.59
CA GLY A 134 -19.85 42.41 -12.51
C GLY A 134 -20.46 42.12 -13.87
N MET A 135 -21.79 41.97 -13.87
CA MET A 135 -22.60 42.41 -15.00
C MET A 135 -22.25 43.84 -15.40
N GLY A 136 -22.38 44.14 -16.69
CA GLY A 136 -22.84 45.45 -17.14
C GLY A 136 -21.93 46.09 -18.16
N MET A 137 -22.33 45.95 -19.43
CA MET A 137 -21.99 46.89 -20.50
C MET A 137 -22.43 48.33 -20.12
N PRO A 138 -22.00 49.37 -20.85
CA PRO A 138 -22.56 49.63 -22.18
C PRO A 138 -21.56 49.55 -23.34
#